data_AF-A0A7V1K3G6-F1
#
_entry.id   AF-A0A7V1K3G6-F1
#
_cell.length_a   1.000
_cell.length_b   1.000
_cell.length_c   1.000
_cell.angle_alpha   90.00
_cell.angle_beta   90.00
_cell.angle_gamma   90.00
#
_symmetry.space_group_name_H-M   'P 1'
#
loop_
_entity.id
_entity.type
_entity.pdbx_description
1 polymer ?
#
loop_
_entity_poly.entity_id
_entity_poly.type
_entity_poly.pdbx_seq_one_letter_code
_entity_poly.pdbx_strand_id
1 'polypeptide(L)' 'YLGACNGCASSSTGTLFAIENILKEKLDQNIRVLPI' A
#
# COMPACT_ATOMS: atom_id res chain seq x y z
N TYR A 1 0.72 -1.07 7.63
CA TYR A 1 1.55 0.14 7.36
C TYR A 1 1.56 0.98 8.63
N LEU A 2 2.70 1.04 9.33
CA LEU A 2 2.86 1.85 10.55
C LEU A 2 3.15 3.30 10.14
N GLY A 3 2.10 4.02 9.76
CA GLY A 3 2.18 5.44 9.42
C GLY A 3 2.20 6.34 10.66
N ALA A 4 2.69 7.58 10.52
CA ALA A 4 2.76 8.59 11.58
C ALA A 4 1.41 8.93 12.23
N CYS A 5 0.30 8.58 11.57
CA CYS A 5 -1.05 8.59 12.14
C CYS A 5 -1.52 7.13 12.25
N ASN A 6 -1.45 6.57 13.47
CA ASN A 6 -1.76 5.18 13.84
C ASN A 6 -3.27 4.84 13.74
N GLY A 7 -3.93 5.19 12.62
CA GLY A 7 -5.38 5.01 12.49
C GLY A 7 -6.09 5.83 11.41
N CYS A 8 -5.40 6.64 10.61
CA CYS A 8 -6.06 7.27 9.46
C CYS A 8 -6.33 6.24 8.37
N ALA A 9 -7.49 5.58 8.43
CA ALA A 9 -7.96 4.58 7.46
C ALA A 9 -7.90 5.08 6.01
N SER A 10 -8.11 6.38 5.80
CA SER A 10 -8.01 7.03 4.49
C SER A 10 -6.57 7.06 3.94
N SER A 11 -5.57 7.20 4.82
CA SER A 11 -4.16 7.21 4.43
C SER A 11 -3.60 5.80 4.27
N SER A 12 -4.02 4.85 5.12
CA SER A 12 -3.51 3.48 5.02
C SER A 12 -3.93 2.80 3.71
N THR A 13 -5.21 2.88 3.32
CA THR A 13 -5.72 2.21 2.12
C THR A 13 -5.21 2.84 0.82
N GLY A 14 -5.24 4.18 0.71
CA GLY A 14 -4.74 4.88 -0.47
C GLY A 14 -3.23 4.71 -0.67
N THR A 15 -2.45 4.75 0.42
CA THR A 15 -1.01 4.53 0.36
C THR A 15 -0.65 3.07 0.08
N LEU A 16 -1.35 2.08 0.66
CA LEU A 16 -1.16 0.66 0.33
C LEU A 16 -1.43 0.40 -1.16
N PHE A 17 -2.47 1.02 -1.73
CA PHE A 17 -2.78 0.92 -3.15
C PHE A 17 -1.69 1.55 -4.04
N ALA A 18 -1.16 2.72 -3.66
CA ALA A 18 -0.05 3.34 -4.37
C ALA A 18 1.21 2.46 -4.34
N ILE A 19 1.53 1.88 -3.18
CA ILE A 19 2.66 0.96 -3.02
C ILE A 19 2.47 -0.28 -3.90
N GLU A 20 1.27 -0.87 -3.90
CA GLU A 20 0.95 -2.01 -4.78
C GLU A 20 1.13 -1.63 -6.25
N ASN A 21 0.62 -0.47 -6.67
CA ASN A 21 0.73 0.00 -8.04
C ASN A 21 2.20 0.21 -8.48
N ILE A 22 3.03 0.77 -7.60
CA ILE A 22 4.45 0.96 -7.86
C ILE A 22 5.19 -0.39 -7.97
N LEU A 23 4.90 -1.33 -7.07
CA LEU A 23 5.48 -2.69 -7.13
C LEU A 23 5.07 -3.43 -8.40
N LYS A 24 3.81 -3.26 -8.83
CA LYS A 24 3.31 -3.81 -10.09
C LYS A 24 4.02 -3.21 -11.30
N GLU A 25 4.24 -1.91 -11.30
CA GLU A 25 4.94 -1.21 -12.39
C GLU A 25 6.43 -1.56 -12.45
N LYS A 26 7.09 -1.65 -11.29
CA LYS A 26 8.55 -1.78 -11.19
C LYS A 26 9.06 -3.23 -11.17
N LEU A 27 8.25 -4.18 -10.73
CA LEU A 27 8.66 -5.56 -10.52
C LEU A 27 7.79 -6.56 -11.29
N ASP A 28 6.52 -6.72 -10.90
CA ASP A 28 5.63 -7.72 -11.48
C ASP A 28 4.15 -7.45 -11.13
N GLN A 29 3.28 -7.61 -12.13
CA GLN A 29 1.84 -7.33 -12.00
C GLN A 29 1.10 -8.27 -11.02
N ASN A 30 1.68 -9.42 -10.66
CA ASN A 30 1.07 -10.40 -9.75
C ASN A 30 1.31 -10.09 -8.26
N ILE A 31 2.04 -9.02 -7.94
CA ILE A 31 2.31 -8.62 -6.55
C ILE A 31 1.05 -8.02 -5.91
N ARG A 32 0.71 -8.48 -4.70
CA ARG A 32 -0.43 -8.00 -3.91
C ARG A 32 0.04 -7.59 -2.52
N VAL A 33 -0.43 -6.44 -2.04
CA VAL A 33 -0.05 -5.89 -0.73
C VAL A 33 -1.20 -6.06 0.24
N LEU A 34 -0.96 -6.75 1.36
CA LEU A 34 -1.98 -7.00 2.39
C LEU A 34 -1.78 -6.05 3.58
N PRO A 35 -2.87 -5.44 4.10
CA PRO A 35 -2.80 -4.73 5.37
C PRO A 35 -2.56 -5.73 6.50
N ILE A 36 -1.57 -5.44 7.34
CA ILE A 36 -1.33 -6.08 8.64
C ILE A 36 -1.65 -5.10 9.76
#